data_AF-A0A950W5Y7-F1
#
_entry.id   AF-A0A950W5Y7-F1
#
_cell.length_a   1.000
_cell.length_b   1.000
_cell.length_c   1.000
_cell.angle_alpha   90.00
_cell.angle_beta   90.00
_cell.angle_gamma   90.00
#
_symmetry.space_group_name_H-M   'P 1'
#
loop_
_entity.id
_entity.type
_entity.pdbx_description
1 polymer ?
#
loop_
_entity_poly.entity_id
_entity_poly.type
_entity_poly.pdbx_seq_one_letter_code
_entity_poly.pdbx_strand_id
1 'polypeptide(L)'
;DNLVPHVLRLDGILTFDRGLVERIEREALIEHGSPEEVEIRACAVHSVELIVAARPGACAAEVDQLLWLRGGERRYKAVPRHRSRCTAY
;
A
#
# COMPACT_ATOMS: atom_id res chain seq x y z
N ASP A 1 0.47 5.75 6.29
CA ASP A 1 0.84 6.28 4.96
C ASP A 1 0.41 5.27 3.89
N ASN A 2 0.20 5.72 2.65
CA ASN A 2 -0.44 4.95 1.58
C ASN A 2 0.55 4.40 0.55
N LEU A 3 1.85 4.58 0.79
CA LEU A 3 2.91 4.26 -0.15
C LEU A 3 3.28 2.77 -0.15
N VAL A 4 3.29 2.13 1.02
CA VAL A 4 3.59 0.69 1.16
C VAL A 4 2.57 -0.20 0.41
N PRO A 5 1.24 -0.11 0.66
CA PRO A 5 0.25 -0.84 -0.14
C PRO A 5 0.32 -0.51 -1.64
N HIS A 6 0.70 0.71 -2.01
CA HIS A 6 0.87 1.11 -3.41
C HIS A 6 2.04 0.38 -4.07
N VAL A 7 3.18 0.30 -3.38
CA VAL A 7 4.35 -0.45 -3.84
C VAL A 7 4.02 -1.93 -3.99
N LEU A 8 3.38 -2.52 -2.98
CA LEU A 8 2.98 -3.93 -3.01
C LEU A 8 2.02 -4.24 -4.16
N ARG A 9 1.08 -3.33 -4.47
CA ARG A 9 0.19 -3.45 -5.63
C ARG A 9 0.99 -3.42 -6.95
N LEU A 10 1.82 -2.40 -7.14
CA LEU A 10 2.56 -2.23 -8.39
C LEU A 10 3.61 -3.32 -8.64
N ASP A 11 4.10 -3.94 -7.57
CA ASP A 11 5.02 -5.08 -7.64
C ASP A 11 4.29 -6.43 -7.78
N GLY A 12 2.95 -6.42 -7.84
CA GLY A 12 2.13 -7.61 -8.05
C GLY A 12 1.99 -8.51 -6.82
N ILE A 13 2.37 -8.03 -5.64
CA ILE A 13 2.22 -8.76 -4.37
C ILE A 13 0.78 -8.65 -3.87
N LEU A 14 0.18 -7.46 -4.01
CA LEU A 14 -1.25 -7.24 -3.75
C LEU A 14 -2.00 -7.08 -5.07
N THR A 15 -3.16 -7.72 -5.17
CA THR A 15 -4.11 -7.52 -6.26
C THR A 15 -5.35 -6.86 -5.69
N PHE A 16 -5.77 -5.75 -6.29
CA PHE A 16 -6.99 -5.05 -5.91
C PHE A 16 -8.11 -5.39 -6.89
N ASP A 17 -9.34 -5.32 -6.41
CA ASP A 17 -10.51 -5.39 -7.28
C ASP A 17 -10.43 -4.31 -8.37
N ARG A 18 -10.94 -4.64 -9.56
CA ARG A 18 -10.89 -3.75 -10.72
C ARG A 18 -11.58 -2.41 -10.45
N GLY A 19 -12.72 -2.40 -9.75
CA GLY A 19 -13.46 -1.18 -9.43
C GLY A 19 -12.67 -0.26 -8.49
N LEU A 20 -11.93 -0.85 -7.54
CA LEU A 20 -11.02 -0.11 -6.66
C LEU A 20 -9.84 0.48 -7.43
N VAL A 21 -9.21 -0.31 -8.32
CA VAL A 21 -8.14 0.17 -9.20
C VAL A 21 -8.60 1.38 -10.02
N GLU A 22 -9.76 1.26 -10.65
CA GLU A 22 -10.39 2.30 -11.46
C GLU A 22 -10.70 3.59 -10.68
N ARG A 23 -11.02 3.49 -9.39
CA ARG A 23 -11.22 4.66 -8.51
C ARG A 23 -9.90 5.31 -8.13
N ILE A 24 -8.89 4.52 -7.82
CA ILE A 24 -7.53 5.01 -7.51
C ILE A 24 -6.95 5.76 -8.71
N GLU A 25 -7.09 5.22 -9.92
CA GLU A 25 -6.59 5.83 -11.16
C GLU A 25 -7.25 7.17 -11.48
N ARG A 26 -8.51 7.35 -11.07
CA ARG A 26 -9.24 8.63 -11.16
C ARG A 26 -8.93 9.58 -9.99
N GLU A 27 -7.99 9.22 -9.12
CA GLU A 27 -7.63 9.94 -7.90
C GLU A 27 -8.83 10.19 -6.96
N ALA A 28 -9.85 9.33 -7.03
CA ALA A 28 -11.01 9.40 -6.16
C ALA A 28 -10.59 9.10 -4.72
N LEU A 29 -11.13 9.87 -3.77
CA LEU A 29 -10.88 9.64 -2.36
C LEU A 29 -11.58 8.35 -1.91
N ILE A 30 -10.86 7.53 -1.17
CA ILE A 30 -11.42 6.46 -0.36
C ILE A 30 -11.81 7.06 0.99
N GLU A 31 -13.00 6.71 1.47
CA GLU A 31 -13.47 7.14 2.78
C GLU A 31 -12.54 6.58 3.87
N HIS A 32 -12.07 7.46 4.75
CA HIS A 32 -11.20 7.07 5.85
C HIS A 32 -11.95 6.17 6.84
N GLY A 33 -11.33 5.06 7.25
CA GLY A 33 -11.96 4.09 8.15
C GLY A 33 -13.04 3.23 7.48
N SER A 34 -13.29 3.39 6.17
CA SER A 34 -14.15 2.47 5.43
C SER A 34 -13.54 1.07 5.42
N PRO A 35 -14.36 0.00 5.29
CA PRO A 35 -13.86 -1.36 5.18
C PRO A 35 -12.78 -1.52 4.10
N GLU A 36 -12.95 -0.84 2.96
CA GLU A 36 -12.00 -0.83 1.86
C GLU A 36 -10.64 -0.20 2.24
N GLU A 37 -10.65 0.97 2.89
CA GLU A 37 -9.39 1.61 3.35
C GLU A 37 -8.66 0.76 4.39
N VAL A 38 -9.43 0.18 5.33
CA VAL A 38 -8.91 -0.69 6.37
C VAL A 38 -8.32 -1.97 5.76
N GLU A 39 -9.01 -2.59 4.81
CA GLU A 39 -8.57 -3.81 4.13
C GLU A 39 -7.26 -3.59 3.36
N ILE A 40 -7.16 -2.50 2.57
CA ILE A 40 -5.92 -2.15 1.86
C ILE A 40 -4.73 -2.08 2.83
N ARG A 41 -4.93 -1.45 4.00
CA ARG A 41 -3.87 -1.27 5.00
C ARG A 41 -3.56 -2.55 5.77
N ALA A 42 -4.58 -3.31 6.14
CA ALA A 42 -4.42 -4.59 6.82
C ALA A 42 -3.66 -5.59 5.92
N CYS A 43 -4.01 -5.66 4.63
CA CYS A 43 -3.32 -6.49 3.66
C CYS A 43 -1.86 -6.08 3.46
N ALA A 44 -1.54 -4.78 3.54
CA ALA A 44 -0.15 -4.32 3.47
C ALA A 44 0.67 -4.81 4.68
N VAL A 45 0.15 -4.65 5.91
CA VAL A 45 0.80 -5.17 7.12
C VAL A 45 0.97 -6.68 7.02
N HIS A 46 -0.09 -7.40 6.64
CA HIS A 46 -0.04 -8.84 6.50
C HIS A 46 1.00 -9.29 5.45
N SER A 47 1.10 -8.59 4.33
CA SER A 47 2.11 -8.88 3.30
C SER A 47 3.53 -8.72 3.82
N VAL A 48 3.80 -7.68 4.63
CA VAL A 48 5.10 -7.47 5.27
C VAL A 48 5.43 -8.63 6.20
N GLU A 49 4.49 -9.09 7.03
CA GLU A 49 4.68 -10.24 7.91
C GLU A 49 4.99 -11.53 7.13
N LEU A 50 4.32 -11.76 6.00
CA LEU A 50 4.60 -12.89 5.12
C LEU A 50 6.01 -12.81 4.50
N ILE A 51 6.45 -11.60 4.09
CA ILE A 51 7.81 -11.39 3.56
C ILE A 51 8.86 -11.69 4.63
N VAL A 52 8.64 -11.24 5.86
CA VAL A 52 9.54 -11.51 7.00
C VAL A 52 9.60 -13.01 7.28
N ALA A 53 8.46 -13.69 7.33
CA ALA A 53 8.40 -15.14 7.54
C ALA A 53 9.16 -15.92 6.45
N ALA A 54 9.13 -15.44 5.20
CA ALA A 54 9.85 -16.04 4.08
C ALA A 54 11.36 -15.67 4.04
N ARG A 55 11.81 -14.70 4.83
CA ARG A 55 13.20 -14.20 4.82
C ARG A 55 13.79 -14.18 6.22
N PRO A 56 14.40 -15.29 6.67
CA PRO A 56 15.03 -15.37 7.98
C PRO A 56 16.03 -14.22 8.22
N GLY A 57 15.88 -13.54 9.35
CA GLY A 57 16.70 -12.39 9.73
C GLY A 57 16.22 -11.03 9.25
N ALA A 58 15.14 -10.94 8.47
CA ALA A 58 14.49 -9.67 8.17
C ALA A 58 13.61 -9.21 9.34
N CYS A 59 13.54 -7.89 9.57
CA CYS A 59 12.58 -7.28 10.49
C CYS A 59 11.44 -6.59 9.74
N ALA A 60 10.21 -6.68 10.25
CA ALA A 60 9.03 -6.04 9.66
C ALA A 60 9.23 -4.52 9.45
N ALA A 61 9.83 -3.84 10.43
CA ALA A 61 10.11 -2.41 10.33
C ALA A 61 11.11 -2.07 9.19
N GLU A 62 12.11 -2.91 8.97
CA GLU A 62 13.09 -2.71 7.90
C GLU A 62 12.47 -2.96 6.52
N VAL A 63 11.62 -3.99 6.42
CA VAL A 63 10.87 -4.28 5.19
C VAL A 63 9.89 -3.14 4.88
N ASP A 64 9.15 -2.66 5.87
CA ASP A 64 8.24 -1.51 5.71
C ASP A 64 9.01 -0.26 5.27
N GLN A 65 10.12 0.05 5.93
CA GLN A 65 10.98 1.18 5.57
C GLN A 65 11.55 1.06 4.16
N LEU A 66 11.99 -0.14 3.76
CA LEU A 66 12.46 -0.40 2.41
C LEU A 66 11.35 -0.14 1.38
N LEU A 67 10.15 -0.69 1.59
CA LEU A 67 9.00 -0.48 0.70
C LEU A 67 8.64 1.01 0.63
N TRP A 68 8.66 1.71 1.76
CA TRP A 68 8.40 3.14 1.83
C TRP A 68 9.44 3.96 1.04
N LEU A 69 10.73 3.68 1.20
CA LEU A 69 11.78 4.34 0.44
C LEU A 69 11.62 4.10 -1.08
N ARG A 70 11.34 2.85 -1.47
CA ARG A 70 11.12 2.48 -2.87
C ARG A 70 9.94 3.20 -3.50
N GLY A 71 8.85 3.41 -2.77
CA GLY A 71 7.70 4.16 -3.28
C GLY A 71 8.02 5.62 -3.65
N GLY A 72 9.19 6.14 -3.24
CA GLY A 72 9.72 7.43 -3.67
C GLY A 72 10.24 7.46 -5.11
N GLU A 73 10.51 6.31 -5.73
CA GLU A 73 11.08 6.20 -7.07
C GLU A 73 10.07 6.62 -8.16
N ARG A 74 10.60 7.04 -9.33
CA ARG A 74 9.79 7.56 -10.45
C ARG A 74 8.70 6.59 -10.91
N ARG A 75 8.99 5.27 -10.93
CA ARG A 75 8.03 4.27 -11.40
C ARG A 75 6.78 4.17 -10.53
N TYR A 76 6.93 4.30 -9.21
CA TYR A 76 5.80 4.23 -8.29
C TYR A 76 5.04 5.55 -8.26
N LYS A 77 5.75 6.68 -8.39
CA LYS A 77 5.13 8.01 -8.50
C LYS A 77 4.38 8.25 -9.80
N ALA A 78 4.68 7.49 -10.85
CA ALA A 78 4.00 7.59 -12.15
C ALA A 78 2.55 7.07 -12.12
N VAL A 79 2.16 6.32 -11.10
CA VAL A 79 0.81 5.77 -10.94
C VAL A 79 0.16 6.34 -9.68
N PRO A 80 -1.11 6.78 -9.73
CA PRO A 80 -1.82 7.20 -8.53
C PRO A 80 -1.85 6.13 -7.45
N ARG A 81 -1.57 6.55 -6.21
CA ARG A 81 -1.81 5.74 -5.00
C ARG A 81 -3.19 6.03 -4.44
N HIS A 82 -3.76 5.08 -3.69
CA HIS A 82 -5.00 5.35 -2.97
C HIS A 82 -4.83 6.53 -2.00
N ARG A 83 -5.86 7.35 -1.85
CA ARG A 83 -5.86 8.54 -1.00
C ARG A 83 -7.11 8.54 -0.14
N SER A 84 -6.93 8.89 1.12
CA SER A 84 -8.03 9.08 2.06
C SER A 84 -7.82 10.41 2.76
N ARG A 85 -8.89 11.17 3.00
CA ARG A 85 -8.81 12.40 3.79
C ARG A 85 -9.03 12.06 5.25
N CYS A 86 -8.05 12.37 6.09
CA CYS A 86 -8.17 12.36 7.54
C CYS A 86 -7.66 13.70 8.06
N THR A 87 -8.40 14.31 8.98
CA THR A 87 -8.06 15.61 9.59
C THR A 87 -7.17 15.49 10.82
N ALA A 88 -6.75 14.28 11.20
CA ALA A 88 -6.07 13.99 12.46
C ALA A 88 -4.56 13.68 12.33
N TYR A 89 -3.87 14.27 11.35
CA TYR A 89 -2.41 14.10 11.17
C TYR A 89 -1.66 15.41 11.31
#